data_AF-A0A7U2NQZ3-F1
#
_entry.id   AF-A0A7U2NQZ3-F1
#
_cell.length_a   1.000
_cell.length_b   1.000
_cell.length_c   1.000
_cell.angle_alpha   90.00
_cell.angle_beta   90.00
_cell.angle_gamma   90.00
#
_symmetry.space_group_name_H-M   'P 1'
#
loop_
_entity.id
_entity.type
_entity.pdbx_description
1 polymer ?
#
loop_
_entity_poly.entity_id
_entity_poly.type
_entity_poly.pdbx_seq_one_letter_code
_entity_poly.pdbx_strand_id
1 'polypeptide(L)'
;MAANNLPHLQRFIEFINSGDTKIGQEVVSDSAIFHVPFGPEPLKGLDGYLHILGTMRGAFPDINWTLQETISEGDKVVARFETRGTHKGDFMGVPASGKSICMTALNIYRFADGKIVEERGQPDIFGLMMQIGAIPGPPPPSAS
;
A
#
# COMPACT_ATOMS: atom_id res chain seq x y z
N MET A 1 20.87 -20.96 4.81
CA MET A 1 20.73 -19.82 3.87
C MET A 1 19.48 -19.06 4.26
N ALA A 2 19.54 -17.74 4.36
CA ALA A 2 18.33 -16.94 4.60
C ALA A 2 17.33 -17.22 3.46
N ALA A 3 16.04 -17.38 3.78
CA ALA A 3 15.01 -17.55 2.78
C ALA A 3 14.96 -16.27 1.92
N ASN A 4 15.02 -16.41 0.59
CA ASN A 4 14.86 -15.27 -0.31
C ASN A 4 13.36 -14.98 -0.46
N ASN A 5 12.87 -13.99 0.27
CA ASN A 5 11.45 -13.61 0.26
C ASN A 5 11.08 -12.64 -0.88
N LEU A 6 12.06 -12.14 -1.65
CA LEU A 6 11.82 -11.17 -2.71
C LEU A 6 10.88 -11.68 -3.83
N PRO A 7 10.99 -12.94 -4.31
CA PRO A 7 10.05 -13.45 -5.30
C PRO A 7 8.59 -13.49 -4.80
N HIS A 8 8.40 -13.79 -3.51
CA HIS A 8 7.07 -13.77 -2.88
C HIS A 8 6.51 -12.35 -2.79
N LEU A 9 7.36 -11.37 -2.44
CA LEU A 9 6.97 -9.96 -2.48
C LEU A 9 6.62 -9.49 -3.91
N GLN A 10 7.39 -9.91 -4.93
CA GLN A 10 7.08 -9.57 -6.33
C GLN A 10 5.72 -10.11 -6.77
N ARG A 11 5.39 -11.36 -6.40
CA ARG A 11 4.08 -11.94 -6.67
C ARG A 11 2.96 -11.21 -5.92
N PHE A 12 3.21 -10.76 -4.69
CA PHE A 12 2.28 -9.89 -3.98
C PHE A 12 2.07 -8.54 -4.68
N ILE A 13 3.13 -7.93 -5.23
CA ILE A 13 3.01 -6.69 -5.99
C ILE A 13 2.15 -6.87 -7.26
N GLU A 14 2.25 -8.04 -7.90
CA GLU A 14 1.37 -8.40 -9.00
C GLU A 14 -0.09 -8.50 -8.55
N PHE A 15 -0.35 -9.13 -7.40
CA PHE A 15 -1.68 -9.19 -6.80
C PHE A 15 -2.26 -7.78 -6.54
N ILE A 16 -1.54 -6.90 -5.86
CA ILE A 16 -2.10 -5.59 -5.48
C ILE A 16 -2.37 -4.69 -6.70
N ASN A 17 -1.55 -4.83 -7.75
CA ASN A 17 -1.71 -4.07 -9.00
C ASN A 17 -2.76 -4.67 -9.95
N SER A 18 -2.94 -5.99 -9.98
CA SER A 18 -3.95 -6.65 -10.82
C SER A 18 -5.32 -6.75 -10.15
N GLY A 19 -5.36 -6.87 -8.82
CA GLY A 19 -6.56 -7.25 -8.08
C GLY A 19 -6.96 -8.73 -8.24
N ASP A 20 -6.11 -9.58 -8.85
CA ASP A 20 -6.44 -10.99 -9.07
C ASP A 20 -6.42 -11.78 -7.75
N THR A 21 -7.62 -12.11 -7.26
CA THR A 21 -7.84 -12.87 -6.02
C THR A 21 -7.17 -14.25 -6.01
N LYS A 22 -6.91 -14.87 -7.16
CA LYS A 22 -6.18 -16.14 -7.22
C LYS A 22 -4.73 -15.96 -6.78
N ILE A 23 -4.09 -14.89 -7.26
CA ILE A 23 -2.75 -14.50 -6.79
C ILE A 23 -2.80 -14.18 -5.30
N GLY A 24 -3.83 -13.45 -4.85
CA GLY A 24 -4.06 -13.17 -3.44
C GLY A 24 -4.06 -14.41 -2.55
N GLN A 25 -4.74 -15.49 -2.96
CA GLN A 25 -4.77 -16.77 -2.23
C GLN A 25 -3.40 -17.47 -2.17
N GLU A 26 -2.57 -17.28 -3.19
CA GLU A 26 -1.21 -17.82 -3.24
C GLU A 26 -0.26 -17.10 -2.27
N VAL A 27 -0.40 -15.78 -2.12
CA VAL A 27 0.60 -14.92 -1.45
C VAL A 27 0.21 -14.43 -0.07
N VAL A 28 -1.09 -14.45 0.28
CA VAL A 28 -1.58 -14.02 1.60
C VAL A 28 -1.95 -15.25 2.43
N SER A 29 -1.44 -15.32 3.67
CA SER A 29 -1.84 -16.35 4.62
C SER A 29 -3.25 -16.07 5.15
N ASP A 30 -4.02 -17.12 5.44
CA ASP A 30 -5.32 -17.01 6.11
C ASP A 30 -5.20 -16.36 7.50
N SER A 31 -4.03 -16.50 8.14
CA SER A 31 -3.71 -15.89 9.44
C SER A 31 -3.04 -14.52 9.31
N ALA A 32 -2.97 -13.93 8.11
CA ALA A 32 -2.25 -12.69 7.88
C ALA A 32 -2.87 -11.53 8.66
N ILE A 33 -2.03 -10.67 9.24
CA ILE A 33 -2.44 -9.48 9.99
C ILE A 33 -1.88 -8.24 9.29
N PHE A 34 -2.76 -7.32 8.90
CA PHE A 34 -2.41 -6.10 8.19
C PHE A 34 -2.67 -4.88 9.09
N HIS A 35 -1.59 -4.24 9.52
CA HIS A 35 -1.64 -3.03 10.33
C HIS A 35 -1.63 -1.80 9.41
N VAL A 36 -2.72 -1.03 9.45
CA VAL A 36 -2.88 0.24 8.72
C VAL A 36 -2.87 1.41 9.72
N PRO A 37 -2.28 2.58 9.38
CA PRO A 37 -2.09 3.65 10.35
C PRO A 37 -3.37 4.43 10.71
N PHE A 38 -4.47 4.18 10.00
CA PHE A 38 -5.73 4.91 10.15
C PHE A 38 -6.86 4.09 10.80
N GLY A 39 -6.59 2.85 11.20
CA GLY A 39 -7.55 1.97 11.87
C GLY A 39 -7.03 1.49 13.23
N PRO A 40 -7.88 1.42 14.27
CA PRO A 40 -7.46 0.94 15.60
C PRO A 40 -7.23 -0.58 15.62
N GLU A 41 -7.91 -1.31 14.73
CA GLU A 41 -7.83 -2.78 14.64
C GLU A 41 -7.18 -3.19 13.32
N PRO A 42 -6.31 -4.22 13.35
CA PRO A 42 -5.71 -4.72 12.12
C PRO A 42 -6.72 -5.51 11.28
N LEU A 43 -6.52 -5.48 9.97
CA LEU A 43 -7.28 -6.26 9.01
C LEU A 43 -6.69 -7.68 8.93
N LYS A 44 -7.52 -8.67 8.61
CA LYS A 44 -7.13 -10.08 8.68
C LYS A 44 -7.35 -10.82 7.37
N GLY A 45 -6.37 -11.64 7.00
CA GLY A 45 -6.40 -12.51 5.83
C GLY A 45 -6.60 -11.76 4.51
N LEU A 46 -6.90 -12.52 3.45
CA LEU A 46 -7.10 -11.98 2.11
C LEU A 46 -8.29 -11.00 2.05
N ASP A 47 -9.40 -11.31 2.72
CA ASP A 47 -10.59 -10.45 2.75
C ASP A 47 -10.28 -9.07 3.34
N GLY A 48 -9.50 -9.04 4.44
CA GLY A 48 -9.03 -7.80 5.04
C GLY A 48 -8.17 -6.99 4.09
N TYR A 49 -7.30 -7.63 3.31
CA TYR A 49 -6.49 -6.94 2.32
C TYR A 49 -7.29 -6.43 1.12
N LEU A 50 -8.27 -7.21 0.65
CA LEU A 50 -9.18 -6.79 -0.42
C LEU A 50 -10.01 -5.57 -0.03
N HIS A 51 -10.35 -5.43 1.26
CA HIS A 51 -10.98 -4.20 1.76
C HIS A 51 -10.08 -2.97 1.60
N ILE A 52 -8.77 -3.10 1.85
CA ILE A 52 -7.78 -2.04 1.63
C ILE A 52 -7.72 -1.69 0.14
N LEU A 53 -7.58 -2.70 -0.73
CA LEU A 53 -7.54 -2.48 -2.18
C LEU A 53 -8.82 -1.85 -2.72
N GLY A 54 -9.98 -2.27 -2.23
CA GLY A 54 -11.27 -1.70 -2.58
C GLY A 54 -11.38 -0.23 -2.18
N THR A 55 -10.94 0.11 -0.97
CA THR A 55 -10.90 1.50 -0.49
C THR A 55 -10.00 2.37 -1.37
N MET A 56 -8.78 1.90 -1.64
CA MET A 56 -7.82 2.65 -2.46
C MET A 56 -8.29 2.78 -3.92
N ARG A 57 -8.81 1.72 -4.55
CA ARG A 57 -9.31 1.76 -5.93
C ARG A 57 -10.63 2.53 -6.06
N GLY A 58 -11.44 2.59 -5.02
CA GLY A 58 -12.64 3.44 -4.98
C GLY A 58 -12.30 4.92 -5.10
N ALA A 59 -11.27 5.37 -4.38
CA ALA A 59 -10.77 6.73 -4.44
C ALA A 59 -9.88 7.02 -5.66
N PHE A 60 -9.05 6.04 -6.04
CA PHE A 60 -8.02 6.14 -7.07
C PHE A 60 -8.14 4.95 -8.05
N PRO A 61 -9.04 4.99 -9.04
CA PRO A 61 -9.33 3.84 -9.91
C PRO A 61 -8.16 3.32 -10.74
N ASP A 62 -7.20 4.20 -11.05
CA ASP A 62 -5.98 3.96 -11.80
C ASP A 62 -4.75 3.79 -10.90
N ILE A 63 -4.95 3.49 -9.62
CA ILE A 63 -3.86 3.36 -8.66
C ILE A 63 -2.88 2.24 -9.04
N ASN A 64 -1.59 2.53 -8.93
CA ASN A 64 -0.51 1.60 -9.17
C ASN A 64 0.59 1.74 -8.11
N TRP A 65 1.08 0.61 -7.62
CA TRP A 65 2.17 0.50 -6.66
C TRP A 65 3.44 0.00 -7.35
N THR A 66 4.48 0.83 -7.32
CA THR A 66 5.80 0.51 -7.87
C THR A 66 6.80 0.35 -6.74
N LEU A 67 7.47 -0.81 -6.71
CA LEU A 67 8.55 -1.09 -5.75
C LEU A 67 9.78 -0.26 -6.09
N GLN A 68 10.29 0.50 -5.12
CA GLN A 68 11.46 1.37 -5.30
C GLN A 68 12.71 0.79 -4.65
N GLU A 69 12.57 0.17 -3.49
CA GLU A 69 13.70 -0.26 -2.67
C GLU A 69 13.28 -1.40 -1.74
N THR A 70 14.22 -2.31 -1.45
CA THR A 70 13.99 -3.41 -0.51
C THR A 70 15.20 -3.71 0.36
N ILE A 71 14.93 -4.08 1.61
CA ILE A 71 15.92 -4.67 2.53
C ILE A 71 15.32 -5.99 3.04
N SER A 72 16.08 -7.09 2.96
CA SER A 72 15.61 -8.41 3.40
C SER A 72 16.51 -8.94 4.50
N GLU A 73 15.90 -9.39 5.60
CA GLU A 73 16.61 -10.02 6.72
C GLU A 73 15.72 -11.11 7.35
N GLY A 74 16.22 -12.35 7.38
CA GLY A 74 15.49 -13.49 7.94
C GLY A 74 14.14 -13.71 7.26
N ASP A 75 13.06 -13.63 8.04
CA ASP A 75 11.67 -13.78 7.60
C ASP A 75 11.00 -12.46 7.19
N LYS A 76 11.75 -11.34 7.18
CA LYS A 76 11.20 -10.00 6.93
C LYS A 76 11.75 -9.37 5.65
N VAL A 77 10.89 -8.59 5.00
CA VAL A 77 11.27 -7.68 3.92
C VAL A 77 10.70 -6.31 4.23
N VAL A 78 11.58 -5.30 4.28
CA VAL A 78 11.18 -3.89 4.23
C VAL A 78 11.12 -3.47 2.77
N ALA A 79 10.04 -2.82 2.37
CA ALA A 79 9.84 -2.34 1.01
C ALA A 79 9.42 -0.87 1.02
N ARG A 80 10.08 -0.07 0.18
CA ARG A 80 9.67 1.29 -0.14
C ARG A 80 8.89 1.27 -1.45
N PHE A 81 7.69 1.84 -1.43
CA PHE A 81 6.83 1.96 -2.61
C PHE A 81 6.67 3.42 -3.03
N GLU A 82 6.56 3.62 -4.33
CA GLU A 82 5.91 4.79 -4.92
C GLU A 82 4.53 4.36 -5.42
N THR A 83 3.51 5.14 -5.08
CA THR A 83 2.12 4.89 -5.45
C THR A 83 1.59 6.06 -6.25
N ARG A 84 1.04 5.82 -7.43
CA ARG A 84 0.47 6.84 -8.31
C ARG A 84 -0.99 6.54 -8.63
N GLY A 85 -1.78 7.57 -8.85
CA GLY A 85 -3.18 7.47 -9.26
C GLY A 85 -3.83 8.83 -9.43
N THR A 86 -5.14 8.84 -9.71
CA THR A 86 -5.95 10.03 -9.89
C THR A 86 -7.13 9.99 -8.92
N HIS A 87 -7.30 11.04 -8.13
CA HIS A 87 -8.37 11.14 -7.13
C HIS A 87 -9.74 11.36 -7.81
N LYS A 88 -10.48 10.27 -8.04
CA LYS A 88 -11.76 10.25 -8.77
C LYS A 88 -12.96 9.78 -7.95
N GLY A 89 -12.73 9.26 -6.75
CA GLY A 89 -13.77 8.96 -5.77
C GLY A 89 -13.49 9.66 -4.44
N ASP A 90 -14.41 9.51 -3.48
CA ASP A 90 -14.23 10.04 -2.14
C ASP A 90 -13.10 9.31 -1.40
N PHE A 91 -12.23 10.05 -0.71
CA PHE A 91 -11.19 9.48 0.14
C PHE A 91 -11.19 10.16 1.51
N MET A 92 -11.44 9.39 2.58
CA MET A 92 -11.43 9.89 3.97
C MET A 92 -12.29 11.17 4.18
N GLY A 93 -13.44 11.24 3.52
CA GLY A 93 -14.35 12.40 3.61
C GLY A 93 -14.01 13.57 2.68
N VAL A 94 -13.01 13.42 1.81
CA VAL A 94 -12.61 14.41 0.82
C VAL A 94 -13.19 14.00 -0.53
N PRO A 95 -14.03 14.84 -1.16
CA PRO A 95 -14.55 14.54 -2.49
C PRO A 95 -13.48 14.49 -3.56
N ALA A 96 -13.78 13.73 -4.62
CA ALA A 96 -12.93 13.60 -5.80
C ALA A 96 -12.46 14.97 -6.31
N SER A 97 -11.15 15.19 -6.30
CA SER A 97 -10.55 16.47 -6.69
C SER A 97 -10.04 16.48 -8.13
N GLY A 98 -10.00 15.32 -8.80
CA GLY A 98 -9.49 15.15 -10.16
C GLY A 98 -7.96 15.26 -10.26
N LYS A 99 -7.25 15.46 -9.15
CA LYS A 99 -5.80 15.62 -9.12
C LYS A 99 -5.09 14.27 -9.20
N SER A 100 -3.96 14.25 -9.89
CA SER A 100 -3.01 13.15 -9.81
C SER A 100 -2.23 13.20 -8.50
N ILE A 101 -1.93 12.02 -7.95
CA ILE A 101 -1.16 11.87 -6.72
C ILE A 101 0.12 11.07 -6.97
N CYS A 102 1.13 11.35 -6.16
CA CYS A 102 2.32 10.53 -5.98
C CYS A 102 2.58 10.42 -4.48
N MET A 103 2.40 9.23 -3.91
CA MET A 103 2.57 8.96 -2.49
C MET A 103 3.68 7.93 -2.29
N THR A 104 4.49 8.10 -1.26
CA THR A 104 5.46 7.07 -0.85
C THR A 104 4.94 6.27 0.33
N ALA A 105 5.38 5.02 0.46
CA ALA A 105 5.08 4.18 1.62
C ALA A 105 6.28 3.33 2.00
N LEU A 106 6.44 3.09 3.30
CA LEU A 106 7.36 2.09 3.84
C LEU A 106 6.55 0.98 4.50
N ASN A 107 6.73 -0.24 4.04
CA ASN A 107 5.99 -1.39 4.53
C ASN A 107 6.98 -2.47 5.00
N ILE A 108 6.70 -3.06 6.16
CA ILE A 108 7.46 -4.20 6.68
C ILE A 108 6.58 -5.43 6.55
N TYR A 109 7.03 -6.38 5.73
CA TYR A 109 6.38 -7.67 5.52
C TYR A 109 7.09 -8.75 6.31
N ARG A 110 6.32 -9.65 6.92
CA ARG A 110 6.82 -10.92 7.49
C ARG A 110 6.24 -12.09 6.70
N PHE A 111 7.09 -13.06 6.40
CA PHE A 111 6.77 -14.22 5.59
C PHE A 111 6.86 -15.52 6.39
N ALA A 112 5.97 -16.46 6.08
CA ALA A 112 6.07 -17.86 6.47
C ALA A 112 5.53 -18.72 5.33
N ASP A 113 6.22 -19.82 5.01
CA ASP A 113 5.83 -20.76 3.96
C ASP A 113 5.53 -20.08 2.59
N GLY A 114 6.31 -19.04 2.27
CA GLY A 114 6.18 -18.27 1.04
C GLY A 114 4.98 -17.30 0.99
N LYS A 115 4.25 -17.15 2.09
CA LYS A 115 3.09 -16.25 2.22
C LYS A 115 3.35 -15.12 3.21
N ILE A 116 2.72 -13.98 2.98
CA ILE A 116 2.66 -12.88 3.95
C ILE A 116 1.79 -13.30 5.13
N VAL A 117 2.34 -13.21 6.32
CA VAL A 117 1.65 -13.47 7.59
C VAL A 117 1.49 -12.20 8.44
N GLU A 118 2.22 -11.14 8.11
CA GLU A 118 2.03 -9.84 8.73
C GLU A 118 2.55 -8.72 7.82
N GLU A 119 1.86 -7.58 7.82
CA GLU A 119 2.33 -6.33 7.22
C GLU A 119 2.13 -5.18 8.19
N ARG A 120 3.14 -4.32 8.34
CA ARG A 120 3.01 -3.00 8.95
C ARG A 120 3.25 -1.94 7.88
N GLY A 121 2.20 -1.26 7.45
CA GLY A 121 2.27 -0.22 6.43
C GLY A 121 2.37 1.19 7.02
N GLN A 122 3.22 2.02 6.44
CA GLN A 122 3.33 3.44 6.76
C GLN A 122 3.30 4.29 5.47
N PRO A 123 2.13 4.45 4.83
CA PRO A 123 1.94 5.40 3.74
C PRO A 123 2.02 6.86 4.20
N ASP A 124 2.53 7.74 3.33
CA ASP A 124 2.51 9.20 3.54
C ASP A 124 1.11 9.78 3.31
N ILE A 125 0.20 9.46 4.23
CA ILE A 125 -1.18 9.97 4.21
C ILE A 125 -1.20 11.49 4.34
N PHE A 126 -0.28 12.08 5.11
CA PHE A 126 -0.21 13.54 5.24
C PHE A 126 0.08 14.22 3.89
N GLY A 127 1.10 13.74 3.17
CA GLY A 127 1.40 14.17 1.81
C GLY A 127 0.27 13.93 0.83
N LEU A 128 -0.43 12.80 0.93
CA LEU A 128 -1.61 12.51 0.12
C LEU A 128 -2.75 13.51 0.37
N MET A 129 -3.08 13.78 1.65
CA MET A 129 -4.15 14.69 2.04
C MET A 129 -3.87 16.13 1.57
N MET A 130 -2.61 16.56 1.55
CA MET A 130 -2.22 17.83 0.93
C MET A 130 -2.45 17.83 -0.58
N GLN A 131 -2.03 16.76 -1.28
CA GLN A 131 -2.18 16.66 -2.74
C GLN A 131 -3.65 16.69 -3.17
N ILE A 132 -4.54 16.01 -2.45
CA ILE A 132 -5.97 15.99 -2.78
C ILE A 132 -6.72 17.26 -2.35
N GLY A 133 -6.07 18.16 -1.60
CA GLY A 133 -6.61 19.47 -1.22
C GLY A 133 -7.35 19.50 0.11
N ALA A 134 -7.21 18.47 0.94
CA ALA A 134 -7.82 18.42 2.27
C ALA A 134 -7.05 19.25 3.30
N ILE A 135 -5.73 19.33 3.15
CA ILE A 135 -4.82 20.10 4.00
C ILE A 135 -4.07 21.10 3.10
N PRO A 136 -3.91 22.37 3.50
CA PRO A 136 -3.08 23.31 2.77
C PRO A 136 -1.63 22.79 2.66
N GLY A 137 -1.10 22.77 1.44
CA GLY A 137 0.32 22.49 1.22
C GLY A 137 1.21 23.66 1.64
N PRO A 138 2.54 23.45 1.76
CA PRO A 138 3.47 24.55 1.94
C PRO A 138 3.36 25.54 0.76
N PRO A 139 3.59 26.84 1.00
CA PRO A 139 3.65 27.80 -0.09
C PRO A 139 4.73 27.39 -1.09
N PRO A 140 4.56 27.72 -2.39
CA PRO A 140 5.61 27.48 -3.37
C PRO A 140 6.92 28.15 -2.92
N PRO A 141 8.09 27.55 -3.22
CA PRO A 141 9.36 28.17 -2.88
C PRO A 141 9.42 29.58 -3.48
N SER A 142 9.84 30.57 -2.68
CA SER A 142 10.03 31.93 -3.17
C SER A 142 11.00 31.89 -4.35
N ALA A 143 10.60 32.46 -5.49
CA ALA A 143 11.50 32.65 -6.62
C ALA A 143 12.69 33.50 -6.14
N SER A 144 13.89 32.93 -6.26
CA SER A 144 15.16 33.64 -6.00
C SER A 144 15.56 34.47 -7.20
#